data_AF-A0A229NZU0-F1
#
_entry.id   AF-A0A229NZU0-F1
#
_cell.length_a   1.000
_cell.length_b   1.000
_cell.length_c   1.000
_cell.angle_alpha   90.00
_cell.angle_beta   90.00
_cell.angle_gamma   90.00
#
_symmetry.space_group_name_H-M   'P 1'
#
loop_
_entity.id
_entity.type
_entity.pdbx_description
1 polymer ?
#
loop_
_entity_poly.entity_id
_entity_poly.type
_entity_poly.pdbx_seq_one_letter_code
_entity_poly.pdbx_strand_id
1 'polypeptide(L)'
;MLNAMLWAARTGAPWRDLPEYYGSWFKAYSRFRRWQKSGVWDKILEHVSIEPDFELVLIDTTIVRVHQHGSGVKGGSIPKPWIDPRWIKHQNPCRCRRTWESASILADRAYDINRILDLLHHQKATPIIPSKKNRRKPRQGAY
;
A
#
# COMPACT_ATOMS: atom_id res chain seq x y z
N MET A 1 -9.55 -14.67 -20.44
CA MET A 1 -9.89 -14.88 -19.01
C MET A 1 -8.96 -14.13 -18.05
N LEU A 2 -7.62 -14.30 -18.09
CA LEU A 2 -6.71 -13.53 -17.22
C LEU A 2 -6.83 -12.01 -17.47
N ASN A 3 -6.85 -11.59 -18.74
CA ASN A 3 -7.04 -10.19 -19.12
C ASN A 3 -8.31 -9.56 -18.53
N ALA A 4 -9.38 -10.35 -18.34
CA ALA A 4 -10.61 -9.88 -17.71
C ALA A 4 -10.40 -9.54 -16.23
N MET A 5 -9.64 -10.38 -15.51
CA MET A 5 -9.29 -10.15 -14.11
C MET A 5 -8.35 -8.95 -13.96
N LEU A 6 -7.35 -8.84 -14.84
CA LEU A 6 -6.42 -7.72 -14.85
C LEU A 6 -7.12 -6.41 -15.19
N TRP A 7 -8.08 -6.42 -16.11
CA TRP A 7 -8.92 -5.27 -16.39
C TRP A 7 -9.69 -4.83 -15.15
N ALA A 8 -10.38 -5.76 -14.47
CA ALA A 8 -11.14 -5.46 -13.26
C ALA A 8 -10.24 -4.95 -12.12
N ALA A 9 -9.05 -5.54 -11.94
CA ALA A 9 -8.09 -5.09 -10.94
C ALA A 9 -7.53 -3.70 -11.24
N ARG A 10 -7.27 -3.39 -12.52
CA ARG A 10 -6.74 -2.09 -12.96
C ARG A 10 -7.78 -0.99 -12.87
N THR A 11 -9.04 -1.26 -13.20
CA THR A 11 -10.08 -0.24 -13.25
C THR A 11 -10.83 -0.08 -11.93
N GLY A 12 -10.85 -1.11 -11.08
CA GLY A 12 -11.70 -1.15 -9.89
C GLY A 12 -13.20 -1.17 -10.20
N ALA A 13 -13.58 -1.34 -11.47
CA ALA A 13 -14.97 -1.35 -11.89
C ALA A 13 -15.70 -2.58 -11.32
N PRO A 14 -17.02 -2.48 -11.06
CA PRO A 14 -17.83 -3.64 -10.70
C PRO A 14 -17.66 -4.77 -11.71
N TRP A 15 -17.58 -6.02 -11.25
CA TRP A 15 -17.43 -7.18 -12.14
C TRP A 15 -18.55 -7.28 -13.19
N ARG A 16 -19.76 -6.79 -12.87
CA ARG A 16 -20.90 -6.79 -13.80
C ARG A 16 -20.70 -5.85 -15.00
N ASP A 17 -19.79 -4.90 -14.87
CA ASP A 17 -19.48 -3.92 -15.91
C ASP A 17 -18.30 -4.39 -16.78
N LEU A 18 -17.88 -5.65 -16.65
CA LEU A 18 -16.84 -6.24 -17.49
C LEU A 18 -17.26 -6.16 -18.97
N PRO A 19 -16.43 -5.55 -19.85
CA PRO A 19 -16.74 -5.48 -21.27
C PRO A 19 -16.94 -6.86 -21.90
N GLU A 20 -17.92 -6.96 -22.78
CA GLU A 20 -18.36 -8.24 -23.38
C GLU A 20 -17.24 -8.98 -24.11
N TYR A 21 -16.30 -8.27 -24.73
CA TYR A 21 -15.15 -8.85 -25.42
C TYR A 21 -14.20 -9.63 -24.48
N TYR A 22 -14.26 -9.42 -23.16
CA TYR A 22 -13.54 -10.24 -22.18
C TYR A 22 -14.27 -11.54 -21.81
N GLY A 23 -15.52 -11.69 -22.23
CA GLY A 23 -16.39 -12.82 -21.98
C GLY A 23 -17.18 -12.70 -20.67
N SER A 24 -17.70 -13.84 -20.19
CA SER A 24 -18.57 -13.88 -19.01
C SER A 24 -17.90 -13.38 -17.74
N TRP A 25 -18.44 -12.29 -17.17
CA TRP A 25 -18.00 -11.76 -15.87
C TRP A 25 -18.08 -12.80 -14.75
N PHE A 26 -19.10 -13.66 -14.74
CA PHE A 26 -19.27 -14.67 -13.70
C PHE A 26 -18.16 -15.70 -13.73
N LYS A 27 -17.71 -16.12 -14.93
CA LYS A 27 -16.58 -17.05 -15.09
C LYS A 27 -15.28 -16.39 -14.65
N ALA A 28 -15.04 -15.14 -15.03
CA ALA A 28 -13.86 -14.38 -14.62
C ALA A 28 -13.80 -14.22 -13.09
N TYR A 29 -14.89 -13.75 -12.47
CA TYR A 29 -14.99 -13.60 -11.02
C TYR A 29 -14.84 -14.93 -10.28
N SER A 30 -15.53 -15.98 -10.72
CA SER A 30 -15.45 -17.30 -10.08
C SER A 30 -14.03 -17.86 -10.10
N ARG A 31 -13.31 -17.68 -11.21
CA ARG A 31 -11.92 -18.09 -11.33
C ARG A 31 -11.01 -17.21 -10.46
N PHE A 32 -11.20 -15.89 -10.46
CA PHE A 32 -10.49 -14.95 -9.61
C PHE A 32 -10.59 -15.34 -8.14
N ARG A 33 -11.81 -15.60 -7.65
CA ARG A 33 -12.07 -16.00 -6.25
C ARG A 33 -11.45 -17.35 -5.92
N ARG A 34 -11.44 -18.29 -6.85
CA ARG A 34 -10.77 -19.58 -6.66
C ARG A 34 -9.26 -19.40 -6.50
N TRP A 35 -8.64 -18.57 -7.33
CA TRP A 35 -7.22 -18.24 -7.26
C TRP A 35 -6.85 -17.50 -5.98
N GLN A 36 -7.71 -16.57 -5.55
CA GLN A 36 -7.57 -15.90 -4.26
C GLN A 36 -7.57 -16.92 -3.11
N LYS A 37 -8.55 -17.84 -3.07
CA LYS A 37 -8.61 -18.86 -2.02
C LYS A 37 -7.46 -19.85 -2.05
N SER A 38 -6.90 -20.15 -3.22
CA SER A 38 -5.80 -21.09 -3.38
C SER A 38 -4.41 -20.43 -3.29
N GLY A 39 -4.32 -19.13 -2.98
CA GLY A 39 -3.06 -18.40 -2.88
C GLY A 39 -2.29 -18.27 -4.20
N VAL A 40 -2.96 -18.40 -5.35
CA VAL A 40 -2.30 -18.27 -6.66
C VAL A 40 -1.86 -16.83 -6.89
N TRP A 41 -2.65 -15.85 -6.45
CA TRP A 41 -2.26 -14.45 -6.54
C TRP A 41 -1.01 -14.14 -5.72
N ASP A 42 -0.88 -14.72 -4.53
CA ASP A 42 0.29 -14.54 -3.68
C ASP A 42 1.55 -15.10 -4.36
N LYS A 43 1.45 -16.28 -4.98
CA LYS A 43 2.55 -16.88 -5.75
C LYS A 43 2.94 -16.02 -6.96
N ILE A 44 1.95 -15.53 -7.71
CA ILE A 44 2.23 -14.64 -8.85
C ILE A 44 2.96 -13.38 -8.35
N LEU A 45 2.43 -12.76 -7.29
CA LEU A 45 3.01 -11.56 -6.69
C LEU A 45 4.45 -11.81 -6.25
N GLU A 46 4.74 -12.93 -5.59
CA GLU A 46 6.08 -13.33 -5.18
C GLU A 46 7.05 -13.39 -6.36
N HIS A 47 6.63 -13.96 -7.50
CA HIS A 47 7.50 -14.13 -8.66
C HIS A 47 7.70 -12.83 -9.46
N VAL A 48 6.68 -11.97 -9.55
CA VAL A 48 6.82 -10.68 -10.23
C VAL A 48 7.54 -9.64 -9.38
N SER A 49 7.63 -9.85 -8.06
CA SER A 49 8.28 -8.93 -7.12
C SER A 49 9.75 -9.27 -6.85
N ILE A 50 10.38 -10.20 -7.58
CA ILE A 50 11.76 -10.66 -7.29
C ILE A 50 12.78 -9.52 -7.49
N GLU A 51 12.62 -8.73 -8.55
CA GLU A 51 13.50 -7.61 -8.89
C GLU A 51 12.67 -6.35 -9.14
N PRO A 52 12.11 -5.72 -8.09
CA PRO A 52 11.49 -4.42 -8.25
C PRO A 52 12.59 -3.40 -8.55
N ASP A 53 12.34 -2.53 -9.52
CA ASP A 53 13.23 -1.40 -9.85
C ASP A 53 13.28 -0.34 -8.74
N PHE A 54 12.39 -0.45 -7.73
CA PHE A 54 12.24 0.46 -6.59
C PHE A 54 12.10 1.94 -7.00
N GLU A 55 11.75 2.22 -8.25
CA GLU A 55 11.59 3.59 -8.74
C GLU A 55 10.48 4.30 -7.96
N LEU A 56 9.38 3.58 -7.75
CA LEU A 56 8.24 4.04 -6.95
C LEU A 56 7.78 2.94 -5.98
N VAL A 57 7.83 3.25 -4.69
CA VAL A 57 7.35 2.39 -3.61
C VAL A 57 6.07 2.98 -3.04
N LEU A 58 4.98 2.24 -3.14
CA LEU A 58 3.67 2.64 -2.63
C LEU A 58 3.48 2.05 -1.23
N ILE A 59 3.22 2.90 -0.24
CA ILE A 59 2.82 2.46 1.11
C ILE A 59 1.32 2.66 1.26
N ASP A 60 0.57 1.56 1.33
CA ASP A 60 -0.86 1.58 1.63
C ASP A 60 -1.14 1.03 3.05
N THR A 61 -2.01 1.71 3.80
CA THR A 61 -2.56 1.19 5.07
C THR A 61 -4.05 1.04 4.97
N THR A 62 -4.58 0.00 5.61
CA THR A 62 -5.98 -0.04 6.01
C THR A 62 -6.20 0.86 7.24
N ILE A 63 -6.68 2.09 7.05
CA ILE A 63 -7.03 2.99 8.16
C ILE A 63 -8.47 2.71 8.59
N VAL A 64 -8.67 2.12 9.77
CA VAL A 64 -9.99 2.09 10.43
C VAL A 64 -10.12 3.38 11.25
N ARG A 65 -11.02 4.27 10.83
CA ARG A 65 -11.35 5.46 11.63
C ARG A 65 -12.13 5.03 12.88
N VAL A 66 -11.61 5.36 14.06
CA VAL A 66 -12.33 5.17 15.33
C VAL A 66 -13.41 6.24 15.44
N HIS A 67 -14.53 5.91 16.11
CA HIS A 67 -15.58 6.87 16.45
C HIS A 67 -14.98 8.12 17.13
N GLN A 68 -15.54 9.31 16.88
CA GLN A 68 -14.98 10.56 17.39
C GLN A 68 -14.83 10.59 18.93
N HIS A 69 -15.68 9.84 19.66
CA HIS A 69 -15.60 9.71 21.13
C HIS A 69 -14.51 8.73 21.60
N GLY A 70 -13.96 7.90 20.71
CA GLY A 70 -12.79 7.05 20.98
C GLY A 70 -11.49 7.63 20.40
N SER A 71 -11.56 8.78 19.74
CA SER A 71 -10.38 9.47 19.21
C SER A 71 -9.66 10.14 20.38
N GLY A 72 -8.46 9.64 20.69
CA GLY A 72 -7.60 10.22 21.73
C GLY A 72 -7.24 11.69 21.47
N VAL A 73 -6.74 12.36 22.50
CA VAL A 73 -6.32 13.77 22.44
C VAL A 73 -5.35 14.04 21.28
N LYS A 74 -5.54 15.20 20.63
CA LYS A 74 -4.71 15.67 19.50
C LYS A 74 -3.24 15.77 19.92
N GLY A 75 -2.40 14.88 19.41
CA GLY A 75 -0.98 14.77 19.77
C GLY A 75 -0.64 13.63 20.74
N GLY A 76 -1.60 12.75 21.04
CA GLY A 76 -1.35 11.52 21.79
C GLY A 76 -0.21 10.71 21.18
N SER A 77 0.65 10.16 22.02
CA SER A 77 1.66 9.19 21.61
C SER A 77 0.98 8.08 20.83
N ILE A 78 1.53 7.73 19.66
CA ILE A 78 1.10 6.55 18.89
C ILE A 78 1.01 5.39 19.90
N PRO A 79 -0.16 4.75 20.09
CA PRO A 79 -0.22 3.53 20.88
C PRO A 79 0.84 2.59 20.33
N LYS A 80 1.61 1.92 21.21
CA LYS A 80 2.61 0.94 20.77
C LYS A 80 1.97 0.13 19.64
N PRO A 81 2.60 0.07 18.45
CA PRO A 81 1.90 -0.40 17.29
C PRO A 81 1.28 -1.75 17.62
N TRP A 82 0.00 -1.94 17.30
CA TRP A 82 -0.57 -3.29 17.14
C TRP A 82 0.03 -3.98 15.91
N ILE A 83 1.29 -3.68 15.60
CA ILE A 83 2.12 -4.42 14.67
C ILE A 83 2.71 -5.51 15.54
N ASP A 84 2.01 -6.64 15.60
CA ASP A 84 2.62 -7.89 15.97
C ASP A 84 3.87 -8.06 15.07
N PRO A 85 5.07 -8.26 15.64
CA PRO A 85 6.30 -8.43 14.88
C PRO A 85 6.24 -9.56 13.82
N ARG A 86 5.25 -10.46 13.92
CA ARG A 86 4.98 -11.52 12.92
C ARG A 86 4.36 -10.98 11.62
N TRP A 87 3.68 -9.84 11.62
CA TRP A 87 3.10 -9.23 10.41
C TRP A 87 4.14 -8.53 9.53
N ILE A 88 5.24 -8.03 10.12
CA ILE A 88 6.38 -7.46 9.36
C ILE A 88 7.03 -8.52 8.46
N LYS A 89 6.96 -9.79 8.84
CA LYS A 89 7.51 -10.91 8.06
C LYS A 89 6.64 -11.31 6.86
N HIS A 90 5.41 -10.81 6.76
CA HIS A 90 4.41 -11.32 5.80
C HIS A 90 4.11 -10.37 4.64
N GLN A 91 4.61 -9.13 4.67
CA GLN A 91 4.46 -8.16 3.57
C GLN A 91 5.75 -7.94 2.77
N ASN A 92 6.80 -8.72 3.06
CA ASN A 92 7.99 -8.78 2.23
C ASN A 92 8.12 -10.22 1.70
N PRO A 93 7.46 -10.57 0.58
CA PRO A 93 7.80 -11.82 -0.12
C PRO A 93 9.27 -11.80 -0.57
N CYS A 94 9.87 -10.61 -0.67
CA CYS A 94 11.27 -10.43 -0.98
C CYS A 94 12.09 -10.52 0.30
N ARG A 95 12.91 -11.58 0.39
CA ARG A 95 13.98 -11.77 1.39
C ARG A 95 15.12 -10.75 1.24
N CYS A 96 14.85 -9.52 0.80
CA CYS A 96 15.86 -8.52 0.51
C CYS A 96 16.17 -7.68 1.75
N ARG A 97 17.36 -7.87 2.34
CA ARG A 97 17.98 -6.89 3.25
C ARG A 97 18.51 -5.68 2.49
N ARG A 98 17.81 -5.20 1.45
CA ARG A 98 18.25 -4.02 0.70
C ARG A 98 17.64 -2.78 1.33
N THR A 99 18.48 -1.78 1.53
CA THR A 99 18.11 -0.42 1.90
C THR A 99 17.31 0.21 0.76
N TRP A 100 16.37 1.09 1.07
CA TRP A 100 15.55 1.83 0.09
C TRP A 100 16.33 2.97 -0.60
N GLU A 101 17.61 2.74 -0.87
CA GLU A 101 18.50 3.77 -1.41
C GLU A 101 17.95 4.25 -2.76
N SER A 102 17.63 5.55 -2.83
CA SER A 102 17.12 6.25 -4.01
C SER A 102 15.67 5.96 -4.41
N ALA A 103 14.90 5.22 -3.62
CA ALA A 103 13.50 4.96 -3.91
C ALA A 103 12.63 6.21 -3.71
N SER A 104 11.70 6.48 -4.63
CA SER A 104 10.62 7.45 -4.38
C SER A 104 9.47 6.77 -3.65
N ILE A 105 9.06 7.30 -2.50
CA ILE A 105 8.04 6.68 -1.66
C ILE A 105 6.76 7.50 -1.72
N LEU A 106 5.73 6.95 -2.34
CA LEU A 106 4.38 7.53 -2.33
C LEU A 106 3.61 6.97 -1.13
N ALA A 107 3.03 7.86 -0.33
CA ALA A 107 2.15 7.46 0.76
C ALA A 107 1.06 8.50 1.01
N ASP A 108 -0.05 8.06 1.59
CA ASP A 108 -1.14 8.97 1.99
C ASP A 108 -0.67 9.99 3.06
N ARG A 109 -1.36 11.13 3.12
CA ARG A 109 -1.19 12.17 4.13
C ARG A 109 -1.21 11.62 5.56
N ALA A 110 -1.89 10.52 5.85
CA ALA A 110 -1.86 9.91 7.19
C ALA A 110 -0.42 9.68 7.70
N TYR A 111 0.49 9.27 6.81
CA TYR A 111 1.91 9.01 7.05
C TYR A 111 2.78 10.25 7.13
N ASP A 112 2.18 11.44 6.99
CA ASP A 112 2.86 12.70 7.20
C ASP A 112 3.13 12.93 8.70
N ILE A 113 4.15 12.25 9.22
CA ILE A 113 4.69 12.40 10.57
C ILE A 113 6.22 12.48 10.49
N ASN A 114 6.83 13.33 11.31
CA ASN A 114 8.27 13.61 11.24
C ASN A 114 9.10 12.34 11.39
N ARG A 115 8.73 11.45 12.33
CA ARG A 115 9.44 10.17 12.53
C ARG A 115 9.53 9.34 11.24
N ILE A 116 8.50 9.33 10.41
CA ILE A 116 8.53 8.59 9.13
C ILE A 116 9.42 9.34 8.14
N LEU A 117 9.24 10.65 7.99
CA LEU A 117 10.09 11.46 7.10
C LEU A 117 11.58 11.32 7.44
N ASP A 118 11.94 11.41 8.72
CA ASP A 118 13.31 11.27 9.21
C ASP A 118 13.89 9.89 8.89
N LEU A 119 13.09 8.82 9.05
CA LEU A 119 13.47 7.46 8.68
C LEU A 119 13.72 7.32 7.18
N LEU A 120 12.83 7.90 6.35
CA LEU A 120 12.97 7.84 4.89
C LEU A 120 14.20 8.61 4.42
N HIS A 121 14.45 9.80 4.98
CA HIS A 121 15.66 10.56 4.71
C HIS A 121 16.93 9.82 5.13
N HIS A 122 16.92 9.17 6.30
CA HIS A 122 18.04 8.36 6.77
C HIS A 122 18.33 7.18 5.82
N GLN A 123 17.30 6.59 5.23
CA GLN A 123 17.42 5.52 4.23
C GLN A 123 17.71 6.03 2.81
N LYS A 124 17.96 7.34 2.64
CA LYS A 124 18.16 8.00 1.34
C LYS A 124 16.99 7.76 0.37
N ALA A 125 15.77 7.67 0.88
CA ALA A 125 14.54 7.59 0.11
C ALA A 125 13.87 8.97 0.02
N THR A 126 13.20 9.24 -1.10
CA THR A 126 12.53 10.52 -1.36
C THR A 126 11.03 10.41 -1.04
N PRO A 127 10.50 11.09 -0.01
CA PRO A 127 9.09 10.99 0.35
C PRO A 127 8.19 11.88 -0.53
N ILE A 128 7.32 11.27 -1.33
CA ILE A 128 6.21 11.90 -2.05
C ILE A 128 4.94 11.75 -1.20
N ILE A 129 4.88 12.47 -0.08
CA ILE A 129 3.75 12.37 0.88
C ILE A 129 3.09 13.74 0.99
N PRO A 130 1.79 13.90 0.66
CA PRO A 130 1.11 15.18 0.79
C PRO A 130 1.15 15.71 2.23
N SER A 131 1.48 16.99 2.41
CA SER A 131 1.53 17.60 3.75
C SER A 131 0.13 17.70 4.39
N LYS A 132 0.05 17.56 5.71
CA LYS A 132 -1.17 17.85 6.49
C LYS A 132 -1.44 19.35 6.50
N LYS A 133 -2.67 19.75 6.15
CA LYS A 133 -3.11 21.15 6.18
C LYS A 133 -2.89 21.82 7.55
N ASN A 134 -3.16 21.10 8.64
CA ASN A 134 -3.09 21.62 10.01
C ASN A 134 -1.77 21.30 10.72
N ARG A 135 -0.67 21.21 9.97
CA ARG A 135 0.64 20.87 10.54
C ARG A 135 1.18 22.04 11.36
N ARG A 136 1.64 21.75 12.60
CA ARG A 136 2.19 22.77 13.51
C ARG A 136 3.53 23.34 13.05
N LYS A 137 4.37 22.51 12.42
CA LYS A 137 5.68 22.91 11.87
C LYS A 137 5.68 22.69 10.36
N PRO A 138 5.76 23.74 9.53
CA PRO A 138 5.83 23.61 8.08
C PRO A 138 7.02 22.74 7.64
N ARG A 139 6.91 22.07 6.49
CA ARG A 139 8.09 21.42 5.87
C ARG A 139 9.02 22.50 5.33
N GLN A 140 10.31 22.35 5.54
CA GLN A 140 11.30 23.21 4.88
C GLN A 140 11.31 22.85 3.39
N GLY A 141 11.11 23.83 2.51
CA GLY A 141 11.24 23.65 1.04
C GLY A 141 10.01 23.17 0.28
N ALA A 142 8.80 23.25 0.84
CA ALA A 142 7.58 23.01 0.07
C ALA A 142 7.18 24.30 -0.68
N TYR A 143 7.46 24.34 -1.98
CA TYR A 143 6.80 25.26 -2.93
C TYR A 143 5.40 24.74 -3.27
#